data_AF-A0A7S1SPW0-F1
#
_entry.id   AF-A0A7S1SPW0-F1
#
_cell.length_a   1.000
_cell.length_b   1.000
_cell.length_c   1.000
_cell.angle_alpha   90.00
_cell.angle_beta   90.00
_cell.angle_gamma   90.00
#
_symmetry.space_group_name_H-M   'P 1'
#
loop_
_entity.id
_entity.type
_entity.pdbx_description
1 polymer ?
#
loop_
_entity_poly.entity_id
_entity_poly.type
_entity_poly.pdbx_seq_one_letter_code
_entity_poly.pdbx_strand_id
1 'polypeptide(L)'
;QRPEYAPCLKSFKVVTECPLIVMFLLQLYPSHMAQNIPILLPLMKAAIEIKGPESVPERLQTANNDLKTAQVKTVSFLTFLLRASADYLRPHQQELATAIVELLKSCPDIVAVRKELLVAMRHVLTTDLRQGFFTHVDVLLQDGVL
;
A
#
# COMPACT_ATOMS: atom_id res chain seq x y z
N GLN A 1 -21.57 19.95 7.47
CA GLN A 1 -20.76 19.85 8.71
C GLN A 1 -19.94 18.57 8.59
N ARG A 2 -18.60 18.64 8.57
CA ARG A 2 -17.76 17.43 8.59
C ARG A 2 -17.83 16.84 10.01
N PRO A 3 -18.06 15.53 10.19
CA PRO A 3 -18.05 14.92 11.51
C PRO A 3 -16.69 15.17 12.17
N GLU A 4 -16.71 15.55 13.43
CA GLU A 4 -15.51 15.81 14.22
C GLU A 4 -14.82 14.48 14.51
N TYR A 5 -13.91 14.06 13.61
CA TYR A 5 -13.22 12.79 13.74
C TYR A 5 -12.41 12.76 15.04
N ALA A 6 -12.48 11.63 15.75
CA ALA A 6 -11.72 11.38 16.97
C ALA A 6 -10.23 11.74 16.77
N PRO A 7 -9.55 12.38 17.74
CA PRO A 7 -8.17 12.85 17.60
C PRO A 7 -7.18 11.78 17.10
N CYS A 8 -7.42 10.50 17.45
CA CYS A 8 -6.62 9.38 16.98
C CYS A 8 -6.67 9.16 15.46
N LEU A 9 -7.78 9.50 14.79
CA LEU A 9 -7.93 9.39 13.33
C LEU A 9 -7.12 10.45 12.56
N LYS A 10 -6.52 11.42 13.26
CA LYS A 10 -5.63 12.43 12.67
C LYS A 10 -4.15 12.01 12.65
N SER A 11 -3.81 10.83 13.19
CA SER A 11 -2.43 10.35 13.31
C SER A 11 -2.15 9.22 12.32
N PHE A 12 -1.19 9.42 11.41
CA PHE A 12 -0.74 8.36 10.51
C PHE A 12 -0.16 7.15 11.25
N LYS A 13 0.42 7.33 12.45
CA LYS A 13 0.87 6.21 13.30
C LYS A 13 -0.26 5.28 13.76
N VAL A 14 -1.48 5.78 13.86
CA VAL A 14 -2.63 4.92 14.15
C VAL A 14 -3.04 4.18 12.86
N VAL A 15 -3.02 4.88 11.73
CA VAL A 15 -3.33 4.32 10.42
C VAL A 15 -2.37 3.19 10.03
N THR A 16 -1.10 3.22 10.46
CA THR A 16 -0.17 2.11 10.22
C THR A 16 -0.64 0.79 10.82
N GLU A 17 -1.49 0.80 11.84
CA GLU A 17 -1.98 -0.45 12.45
C GLU A 17 -3.28 -0.95 11.81
N CYS A 18 -4.00 -0.07 11.10
CA CYS A 18 -5.29 -0.41 10.48
C CYS A 18 -5.21 -1.59 9.48
N PRO A 19 -4.26 -1.66 8.53
CA PRO A 19 -4.18 -2.77 7.59
C PRO A 19 -4.04 -4.12 8.30
N LEU A 20 -3.22 -4.19 9.35
CA LEU A 20 -2.97 -5.43 10.09
C LEU A 20 -4.20 -5.85 10.90
N ILE A 21 -4.88 -4.90 11.55
CA ILE A 21 -6.12 -5.17 12.30
C ILE A 21 -7.21 -5.68 11.36
N VAL A 22 -7.41 -5.03 10.21
CA VAL A 22 -8.41 -5.45 9.22
C VAL A 22 -8.06 -6.83 8.64
N MET A 23 -6.78 -7.06 8.34
CA MET A 23 -6.31 -8.39 7.91
C MET A 23 -6.63 -9.47 8.93
N PHE A 24 -6.35 -9.21 10.21
CA PHE A 24 -6.66 -10.15 11.30
C PHE A 24 -8.16 -10.42 11.43
N LEU A 25 -9.01 -9.39 11.33
CA LEU A 25 -10.47 -9.55 11.36
C LEU A 25 -10.98 -10.40 10.19
N LEU A 26 -10.46 -10.17 8.97
CA LEU A 26 -10.84 -10.97 7.80
C LEU A 26 -10.34 -12.43 7.89
N GLN A 27 -9.21 -12.67 8.56
CA GLN A 27 -8.72 -14.02 8.85
C GLN A 27 -9.61 -14.74 9.86
N LEU A 28 -10.10 -14.05 10.89
CA LEU A 28 -11.02 -14.63 11.87
C LEU A 28 -12.42 -14.87 11.30
N TYR A 29 -12.88 -14.02 10.38
CA TYR A 29 -14.22 -14.05 9.82
C TYR A 29 -14.21 -14.10 8.28
N PRO A 30 -13.74 -15.20 7.67
CA PRO A 30 -13.55 -15.30 6.22
C PRO A 30 -14.86 -15.14 5.42
N SER A 31 -16.01 -15.43 6.03
CA SER A 31 -17.34 -15.19 5.42
C SER A 31 -17.60 -13.74 5.05
N HIS A 32 -16.95 -12.79 5.72
CA HIS A 32 -17.12 -11.36 5.49
C HIS A 32 -16.18 -10.83 4.40
N MET A 33 -15.23 -11.63 3.91
CA MET A 33 -14.24 -11.20 2.94
C MET A 33 -14.88 -10.78 1.61
N ALA A 34 -15.73 -11.63 1.04
CA ALA A 34 -16.37 -11.37 -0.26
C ALA A 34 -17.24 -10.10 -0.26
N GLN A 35 -17.86 -9.76 0.88
CA GLN A 35 -18.71 -8.58 1.01
C GLN A 35 -17.91 -7.28 1.22
N ASN A 36 -16.75 -7.37 1.90
CA ASN A 36 -15.97 -6.19 2.26
C ASN A 36 -14.88 -5.85 1.23
N ILE A 37 -14.32 -6.82 0.51
CA ILE A 37 -13.27 -6.55 -0.50
C ILE A 37 -13.70 -5.48 -1.52
N PRO A 38 -14.90 -5.53 -2.12
CA PRO A 38 -15.31 -4.53 -3.10
C PRO A 38 -15.37 -3.09 -2.55
N ILE A 39 -15.58 -2.94 -1.24
CA ILE A 39 -15.64 -1.64 -0.55
C ILE A 39 -14.24 -1.19 -0.14
N LEU A 40 -13.42 -2.10 0.41
CA LEU A 40 -12.09 -1.79 0.92
C LEU A 40 -11.08 -1.54 -0.20
N LEU A 41 -11.17 -2.28 -1.31
CA LEU A 41 -10.17 -2.22 -2.38
C LEU A 41 -10.03 -0.83 -3.01
N PRO A 42 -11.12 -0.11 -3.38
CA PRO A 42 -11.03 1.26 -3.86
C PRO A 42 -10.42 2.22 -2.83
N LEU A 43 -10.71 2.03 -1.55
CA LEU A 43 -10.18 2.87 -0.46
C LEU A 43 -8.68 2.65 -0.26
N MET A 44 -8.24 1.39 -0.27
CA MET A 44 -6.82 1.03 -0.20
C MET A 44 -6.06 1.55 -1.41
N LYS A 45 -6.64 1.41 -2.61
CA LYS A 45 -6.09 2.01 -3.83
C LYS A 45 -5.91 3.52 -3.67
N ALA A 46 -6.97 4.23 -3.29
CA ALA A 46 -6.91 5.67 -3.10
C ALA A 46 -5.84 6.06 -2.06
N ALA A 47 -5.66 5.28 -1.00
CA ALA A 47 -4.65 5.53 0.04
C ALA A 47 -3.21 5.35 -0.46
N ILE A 48 -2.92 4.30 -1.23
CA ILE A 48 -1.56 4.06 -1.75
C ILE A 48 -1.16 5.05 -2.85
N GLU A 49 -2.15 5.64 -3.55
CA GLU A 49 -1.91 6.64 -4.61
C GLU A 49 -1.74 8.07 -4.08
N ILE A 50 -1.91 8.30 -2.76
CA ILE A 50 -1.72 9.64 -2.17
C ILE A 50 -0.27 10.09 -2.39
N LYS A 51 -0.11 11.15 -3.20
CA LYS A 51 1.17 11.82 -3.38
C LYS A 51 1.39 12.82 -2.25
N GLY A 52 2.57 12.76 -1.63
CA GLY A 52 3.04 13.82 -0.73
C GLY A 52 3.43 15.08 -1.53
N PRO A 53 3.66 16.21 -0.85
CA PRO A 53 4.20 17.40 -1.51
C PRO A 53 5.60 17.12 -2.09
N GLU A 54 5.92 17.71 -3.24
CA GLU A 54 7.21 17.51 -3.94
C GLU A 54 8.42 17.86 -3.06
N SER A 55 8.27 18.90 -2.24
CA SER A 55 9.22 19.26 -1.20
C SER A 55 8.51 19.20 0.14
N VAL A 56 8.91 18.24 0.98
CA VAL A 56 8.36 18.04 2.32
C VAL A 56 9.08 18.99 3.29
N PRO A 57 8.38 19.97 3.89
CA PRO A 57 8.98 20.80 4.93
C PRO A 57 9.49 19.93 6.09
N GLU A 58 10.61 20.32 6.70
CA GLU A 58 11.26 19.54 7.78
C GLU A 58 10.27 19.16 8.91
N ARG A 59 9.41 20.10 9.31
CA ARG A 59 8.35 19.87 10.32
C ARG A 59 7.36 18.74 9.98
N LEU A 60 7.20 18.42 8.69
CA LEU A 60 6.27 17.40 8.19
C LEU A 60 6.99 16.11 7.78
N GLN A 61 8.32 16.03 7.85
CA GLN A 61 9.06 14.82 7.45
C GLN A 61 8.59 13.58 8.21
N THR A 62 8.42 13.70 9.53
CA THR A 62 7.93 12.58 10.35
C THR A 62 6.54 12.12 9.90
N ALA A 63 5.61 13.06 9.67
CA ALA A 63 4.27 12.73 9.23
C ALA A 63 4.26 12.12 7.81
N ASN A 64 5.14 12.59 6.92
CA ASN A 64 5.32 12.02 5.59
C ASN A 64 5.90 10.60 5.66
N ASN A 65 6.87 10.35 6.56
CA ASN A 65 7.42 9.01 6.80
C ASN A 65 6.36 8.06 7.36
N ASP A 66 5.52 8.53 8.29
CA ASP A 66 4.40 7.76 8.83
C ASP A 66 3.36 7.45 7.72
N LEU A 67 3.06 8.41 6.84
CA LEU A 67 2.21 8.20 5.66
C LEU A 67 2.81 7.13 4.72
N LYS A 68 4.10 7.24 4.38
CA LYS A 68 4.78 6.25 3.52
C LYS A 68 4.75 4.86 4.13
N THR A 69 4.96 4.76 5.43
CA THR A 69 4.85 3.51 6.18
C THR A 69 3.43 2.94 6.10
N ALA A 70 2.40 3.77 6.27
CA ALA A 70 1.00 3.34 6.15
C ALA A 70 0.65 2.87 4.74
N GLN A 71 1.18 3.54 3.70
CA GLN A 71 1.01 3.13 2.30
C GLN A 71 1.66 1.77 2.04
N VAL A 72 2.90 1.55 2.49
CA VAL A 72 3.59 0.26 2.35
C VAL A 72 2.84 -0.86 3.07
N LYS A 73 2.37 -0.64 4.31
CA LYS A 73 1.55 -1.63 5.02
C LYS A 73 0.21 -1.91 4.32
N THR A 74 -0.36 -0.92 3.66
CA THR A 74 -1.58 -1.10 2.84
C THR A 74 -1.29 -1.96 1.61
N VAL A 75 -0.15 -1.73 0.93
CA VAL A 75 0.33 -2.62 -0.15
C VAL A 75 0.54 -4.04 0.38
N SER A 76 1.20 -4.21 1.52
CA SER A 76 1.36 -5.53 2.16
C SER A 76 0.02 -6.24 2.34
N PHE A 77 -1.00 -5.52 2.83
CA PHE A 77 -2.35 -6.07 2.97
C PHE A 77 -3.01 -6.40 1.62
N LEU A 78 -2.86 -5.57 0.59
CA LEU A 78 -3.32 -5.90 -0.77
C LEU A 78 -2.66 -7.18 -1.29
N THR A 79 -1.38 -7.40 -0.99
CA THR A 79 -0.70 -8.65 -1.38
C THR A 79 -1.19 -9.88 -0.60
N PHE A 80 -1.66 -9.70 0.63
CA PHE A 80 -2.36 -10.75 1.36
C PHE A 80 -3.68 -11.11 0.65
N LEU A 81 -4.45 -10.10 0.22
CA LEU A 81 -5.70 -10.32 -0.52
C LEU A 81 -5.47 -11.01 -1.87
N LEU A 82 -4.31 -10.83 -2.52
CA LEU A 82 -3.97 -11.58 -3.73
C LEU A 82 -4.01 -13.10 -3.52
N ARG A 83 -3.59 -13.58 -2.34
CA ARG A 83 -3.60 -15.02 -2.04
C ARG A 83 -5.01 -15.57 -1.84
N ALA A 84 -5.91 -14.74 -1.30
CA ALA A 84 -7.26 -15.16 -0.94
C ALA A 84 -8.28 -14.91 -2.05
N SER A 85 -8.11 -13.87 -2.87
CA SER A 85 -9.10 -13.44 -3.87
C SER A 85 -8.48 -12.63 -5.02
N ALA A 86 -7.58 -13.27 -5.78
CA ALA A 86 -6.84 -12.64 -6.88
C ALA A 86 -7.75 -11.98 -7.96
N ASP A 87 -8.96 -12.50 -8.19
CA ASP A 87 -9.85 -12.01 -9.23
C ASP A 87 -10.31 -10.56 -9.02
N TYR A 88 -10.39 -10.10 -7.77
CA TYR A 88 -10.73 -8.69 -7.50
C TYR A 88 -9.58 -7.73 -7.80
N LEU A 89 -8.33 -8.20 -7.76
CA LEU A 89 -7.14 -7.37 -7.94
C LEU A 89 -6.62 -7.38 -9.38
N ARG A 90 -6.97 -8.41 -10.16
CA ARG A 90 -6.57 -8.54 -11.57
C ARG A 90 -6.91 -7.28 -12.41
N PRO A 91 -8.11 -6.66 -12.30
CA PRO A 91 -8.41 -5.42 -13.04
C PRO A 91 -7.50 -4.24 -12.67
N HIS A 92 -6.93 -4.25 -11.47
CA HIS A 92 -6.13 -3.16 -10.91
C HIS A 92 -4.62 -3.41 -10.99
N GLN A 93 -4.17 -4.44 -11.70
CA GLN A 93 -2.77 -4.86 -11.72
C GLN A 93 -1.79 -3.76 -12.17
N GLN A 94 -2.18 -2.93 -13.16
CA GLN A 94 -1.36 -1.84 -13.67
C GLN A 94 -1.22 -0.71 -12.65
N GLU A 95 -2.32 -0.39 -11.98
CA GLU A 95 -2.39 0.67 -10.96
C GLU A 95 -1.58 0.27 -9.73
N LEU A 96 -1.73 -0.98 -9.29
CA LEU A 96 -0.96 -1.54 -8.17
C LEU A 96 0.55 -1.54 -8.46
N ALA A 97 0.96 -1.98 -9.65
CA ALA A 97 2.38 -1.97 -10.04
C ALA A 97 2.93 -0.55 -10.07
N THR A 98 2.17 0.40 -10.64
CA THR A 98 2.54 1.82 -10.68
C THR A 98 2.70 2.39 -9.27
N ALA A 99 1.74 2.13 -8.37
CA ALA A 99 1.82 2.58 -6.98
C ALA A 99 3.02 2.01 -6.23
N ILE A 100 3.35 0.72 -6.43
CA ILE A 100 4.54 0.08 -5.84
C ILE A 100 5.83 0.76 -6.33
N VAL A 101 5.95 1.02 -7.64
CA VAL A 101 7.12 1.66 -8.23
C VAL A 101 7.28 3.11 -7.75
N GLU A 102 6.19 3.86 -7.69
CA GLU A 102 6.21 5.24 -7.16
C GLU A 102 6.55 5.25 -5.66
N LEU A 103 6.09 4.26 -4.90
CA LEU A 103 6.50 4.09 -3.51
C LEU A 103 7.97 3.73 -3.40
N LEU A 104 8.55 2.89 -4.27
CA LEU A 104 9.99 2.59 -4.25
C LEU A 104 10.83 3.85 -4.46
N LYS A 105 10.46 4.69 -5.44
CA LYS A 105 11.16 5.96 -5.72
C LYS A 105 11.05 6.97 -4.58
N SER A 106 9.92 7.00 -3.88
CA SER A 106 9.58 8.02 -2.88
C SER A 106 9.68 7.52 -1.43
N CYS A 107 10.07 6.26 -1.23
CA CYS A 107 10.19 5.67 0.09
C CYS A 107 11.34 6.37 0.82
N PRO A 108 11.13 6.80 2.09
CA PRO A 108 12.23 7.29 2.89
C PRO A 108 13.28 6.19 3.08
N ASP A 109 14.51 6.57 3.40
CA ASP A 109 15.64 5.66 3.59
C ASP A 109 15.56 4.90 4.94
N ILE A 110 14.38 4.35 5.22
CA ILE A 110 14.06 3.54 6.38
C ILE A 110 14.11 2.09 5.93
N VAL A 111 15.21 1.41 6.30
CA VAL A 111 15.51 0.04 5.88
C VAL A 111 14.34 -0.93 6.10
N ALA A 112 13.65 -0.82 7.25
CA ALA A 112 12.52 -1.68 7.58
C ALA A 112 11.34 -1.53 6.59
N VAL A 113 10.98 -0.28 6.25
CA VAL A 113 9.87 0.03 5.34
C VAL A 113 10.23 -0.38 3.91
N ARG A 114 11.46 -0.09 3.45
CA ARG A 114 11.95 -0.54 2.14
C ARG A 114 11.93 -2.06 2.01
N LYS A 115 12.41 -2.78 3.03
CA LYS A 115 12.39 -4.25 3.05
C LYS A 115 10.96 -4.79 2.95
N GLU A 116 10.02 -4.20 3.69
CA GLU A 116 8.61 -4.61 3.65
C GLU A 116 8.01 -4.40 2.24
N LEU A 117 8.26 -3.24 1.63
CA LEU A 117 7.82 -2.94 0.27
C LEU A 117 8.40 -3.92 -0.77
N LEU A 118 9.69 -4.26 -0.67
CA LEU A 118 10.33 -5.23 -1.55
C LEU A 118 9.75 -6.64 -1.38
N VAL A 119 9.42 -7.05 -0.14
CA VAL A 119 8.74 -8.32 0.11
C VAL A 119 7.34 -8.32 -0.51
N ALA A 120 6.58 -7.24 -0.37
CA ALA A 120 5.27 -7.10 -1.00
C ALA A 120 5.38 -7.14 -2.54
N MET A 121 6.31 -6.38 -3.13
CA MET A 121 6.58 -6.41 -4.56
C MET A 121 6.90 -7.82 -5.06
N ARG A 122 7.78 -8.55 -4.35
CA ARG A 122 8.11 -9.95 -4.67
C ARG A 122 6.84 -10.82 -4.71
N HIS A 123 5.94 -10.67 -3.74
CA HIS A 123 4.68 -11.42 -3.76
C HIS A 123 3.87 -11.14 -5.02
N VAL A 124 3.73 -9.88 -5.44
CA VAL A 124 2.99 -9.56 -6.68
C VAL A 124 3.68 -10.16 -7.92
N LEU A 125 5.01 -10.06 -8.00
CA LEU A 125 5.79 -10.63 -9.11
C LEU A 125 5.67 -12.15 -9.25
N THR A 126 5.41 -12.86 -8.15
CA THR A 126 5.18 -14.32 -8.17
C THR A 126 3.77 -14.72 -8.61
N THR A 127 2.89 -13.76 -8.94
CA THR A 127 1.52 -14.01 -9.42
C THR A 127 1.36 -13.61 -10.90
N ASP A 128 0.16 -13.79 -11.45
CA ASP A 128 -0.16 -13.32 -12.80
C ASP A 128 -0.27 -11.79 -12.92
N LEU A 129 -0.40 -11.07 -11.79
CA LEU A 129 -0.40 -9.61 -11.77
C LEU A 129 0.97 -9.01 -12.09
N ARG A 130 2.03 -9.84 -12.20
CA ARG A 130 3.36 -9.41 -12.65
C ARG A 130 3.34 -8.67 -13.98
N GLN A 131 2.34 -8.92 -14.82
CA GLN A 131 2.14 -8.22 -16.10
C GLN A 131 1.97 -6.70 -15.92
N GLY A 132 1.47 -6.25 -14.76
CA GLY A 132 1.40 -4.83 -14.42
C GLY A 132 2.77 -4.15 -14.33
N PHE A 133 3.84 -4.90 -14.06
CA PHE A 133 5.19 -4.35 -13.95
C PHE A 133 5.92 -4.22 -15.28
N PHE A 134 5.39 -4.78 -16.38
CA PHE A 134 6.10 -4.80 -17.67
C PHE A 134 6.42 -3.39 -18.20
N THR A 135 5.53 -2.42 -17.97
CA THR A 135 5.76 -1.01 -18.32
C THR A 135 6.78 -0.30 -17.42
N HIS A 136 7.19 -0.94 -16.33
CA HIS A 136 8.07 -0.36 -15.31
C HIS A 136 9.40 -1.09 -15.18
N VAL A 137 9.66 -2.11 -16.01
CA VAL A 137 10.90 -2.91 -15.94
C VAL A 137 12.14 -2.02 -16.06
N ASP A 138 12.15 -1.10 -17.02
CA ASP A 138 13.28 -0.20 -17.24
C ASP A 138 13.56 0.70 -16.02
N VAL A 139 12.51 1.10 -15.30
CA VAL A 139 12.62 1.90 -14.08
C VAL A 139 13.16 1.05 -12.94
N LEU A 140 12.70 -0.19 -12.82
CA LEU A 140 13.14 -1.12 -11.76
C LEU A 140 14.59 -1.56 -11.94
N LEU A 141 15.14 -1.51 -13.16
CA LEU A 141 16.54 -1.84 -13.42
C LEU A 141 17.51 -0.67 -13.13
N GLN A 142 17.01 0.48 -12.67
CA GLN A 142 17.84 1.62 -12.30
C GLN A 142 18.38 1.45 -10.86
N ASP A 143 19.69 1.62 -10.69
CA ASP A 143 20.41 1.47 -9.39
C ASP A 143 19.87 2.38 -8.27
N GLY A 144 19.09 3.42 -8.59
CA GLY A 144 18.50 4.33 -7.61
C GLY A 144 17.11 3.95 -7.11
N VAL A 145 16.48 2.91 -7.67
CA VAL A 145 15.09 2.52 -7.35
C VAL A 145 15.02 1.25 -6.50
N LEU A 146 15.87 0.26 -6.77
CA LEU A 146 15.99 -0.97 -5.97
C LEU A 146 17.05 -0.80 -4.87
#